data_AF-A0A1E5WK81-F1
#
_entry.id   AF-A0A1E5WK81-F1
#
_cell.length_a   1.000
_cell.length_b   1.000
_cell.length_c   1.000
_cell.angle_alpha   90.00
_cell.angle_beta   90.00
_cell.angle_gamma   90.00
#
_symmetry.space_group_name_H-M   'P 1'
#
loop_
_entity.id
_entity.type
_entity.pdbx_description
1 polymer ?
#
loop_
_entity_poly.entity_id
_entity_poly.type
_entity_poly.pdbx_seq_one_letter_code
_entity_poly.pdbx_strand_id
1 'polypeptide(L)' 'LPNHLRRIKSAFLMYTAWNVWEERNRRIFEGRQKDAMQVEQQIKAEMALRRMACGGPELP' A
#
# COMPACT_ATOMS: atom_id res chain seq x y z
N LEU A 1 -10.65 -15.14 11.75
CA LEU A 1 -9.92 -15.21 10.45
C LEU A 1 -8.81 -16.24 10.54
N PRO A 2 -8.71 -17.18 9.60
CA PRO A 2 -7.57 -18.10 9.47
C PRO A 2 -6.23 -17.34 9.51
N ASN A 3 -5.18 -17.98 10.04
CA ASN A 3 -3.86 -17.35 10.22
C ASN A 3 -3.32 -16.72 8.94
N HIS A 4 -3.46 -17.40 7.80
CA HIS A 4 -3.07 -16.91 6.49
C HIS A 4 -3.79 -15.59 6.13
N LEU A 5 -5.11 -15.54 6.26
CA LEU A 5 -5.90 -14.34 5.95
C LEU A 5 -5.58 -13.17 6.88
N ARG A 6 -5.25 -13.43 8.15
CA ARG A 6 -4.77 -12.39 9.07
C ARG A 6 -3.44 -11.81 8.62
N ARG A 7 -2.49 -12.65 8.20
CA ARG A 7 -1.18 -12.21 7.68
C ARG A 7 -1.33 -11.38 6.41
N ILE A 8 -2.20 -11.81 5.48
CA ILE A 8 -2.54 -11.01 4.28
C ILE A 8 -3.08 -9.65 4.71
N LYS A 9 -4.13 -9.63 5.53
CA LYS A 9 -4.77 -8.38 5.96
C LYS A 9 -3.77 -7.43 6.61
N SER A 10 -2.90 -7.92 7.50
CA SER A 10 -1.86 -7.11 8.13
C SER A 10 -0.88 -6.54 7.10
N ALA A 11 -0.43 -7.34 6.13
CA ALA A 11 0.43 -6.84 5.06
C ALA A 11 -0.26 -5.72 4.26
N PHE A 12 -1.54 -5.91 3.89
CA PHE A 12 -2.29 -4.88 3.19
C PHE A 12 -2.39 -3.57 3.97
N LEU A 13 -2.70 -3.66 5.27
CA LEU A 13 -2.78 -2.49 6.15
C LEU A 13 -1.43 -1.79 6.31
N MET A 14 -0.32 -2.53 6.42
CA MET A 14 1.02 -1.94 6.53
C MET A 14 1.40 -1.12 5.29
N TYR A 15 1.23 -1.69 4.10
CA TYR A 15 1.54 -0.98 2.85
C TYR A 15 0.64 0.24 2.63
N THR A 16 -0.64 0.11 2.95
CA THR A 16 -1.60 1.22 2.89
C THR A 16 -1.20 2.34 3.84
N ALA A 17 -0.93 2.02 5.10
CA ALA A 17 -0.55 3.01 6.12
C ALA A 17 0.78 3.71 5.77
N TRP A 18 1.75 2.96 5.26
CA TRP A 18 3.03 3.50 4.78
C TRP A 18 2.83 4.52 3.67
N ASN A 19 2.08 4.18 2.62
CA ASN A 19 1.82 5.08 1.49
C ASN A 19 1.05 6.34 1.90
N VAL A 20 0.04 6.19 2.78
CA VAL A 20 -0.71 7.35 3.29
C VAL A 20 0.20 8.29 4.09
N TRP A 21 1.11 7.72 4.90
CA TRP A 21 2.11 8.51 5.61
C TRP A 21 3.08 9.20 4.64
N GLU A 22 3.54 8.48 3.61
CA GLU A 22 4.43 9.03 2.59
C GLU A 22 3.78 10.19 1.84
N GLU A 23 2.52 10.06 1.42
CA GLU A 23 1.78 11.15 0.76
C GLU A 23 1.59 12.37 1.65
N ARG A 24 1.31 12.16 2.94
CA ARG A 24 1.29 13.25 3.91
C ARG A 24 2.65 13.96 3.98
N ASN A 25 3.75 13.21 3.97
CA ASN A 25 5.09 13.79 3.96
C ASN A 25 5.36 14.56 2.67
N ARG A 26 5.04 14.00 1.49
CA ARG A 26 5.19 14.70 0.21
C ARG A 26 4.37 16.00 0.18
N ARG A 27 3.16 15.99 0.75
CA ARG A 27 2.34 17.20 0.87
C ARG A 27 2.99 18.28 1.73
N ILE A 28 3.63 17.90 2.84
CA ILE A 28 4.27 18.84 3.76
C ILE A 28 5.61 19.35 3.22
N PHE A 29 6.45 18.46 2.70
CA PHE A 29 7.83 18.77 2.34
C PHE A 29 8.00 19.22 0.89
N GLU A 30 7.16 18.75 -0.03
CA GLU A 30 7.29 19.03 -1.46
C GLU A 30 6.17 19.94 -1.99
N GLY A 31 5.18 20.25 -1.16
CA GLY A 31 3.98 21.00 -1.57
C GLY A 31 3.11 20.25 -2.59
N ARG A 32 3.37 18.95 -2.82
CA ARG A 32 2.63 18.13 -3.79
C ARG A 32 1.48 17.42 -3.11
N GLN A 33 0.26 17.61 -3.62
CA GLN A 33 -0.93 16.94 -3.12
C GLN A 33 -1.49 16.02 -4.19
N LYS A 34 -1.63 14.74 -3.85
CA LYS A 34 -2.42 13.79 -4.63
C LYS A 34 -3.84 13.71 -4.09
N ASP A 35 -4.79 13.44 -4.97
CA ASP A 35 -6.13 13.06 -4.57
C ASP A 35 -6.16 11.60 -4.06
N ALA A 36 -7.24 11.23 -3.37
CA ALA A 36 -7.36 9.90 -2.78
C ALA A 36 -7.29 8.75 -3.81
N MET A 37 -7.75 8.97 -5.04
CA MET A 37 -7.72 7.97 -6.11
C MET A 37 -6.28 7.75 -6.60
N GLN A 38 -5.52 8.82 -6.75
CA GLN A 38 -4.10 8.76 -7.09
C GLN A 38 -3.29 8.04 -6.00
N VAL A 39 -3.59 8.30 -4.72
CA VAL A 39 -2.94 7.58 -3.61
C VAL A 39 -3.31 6.09 -3.63
N GLU A 40 -4.58 5.76 -3.86
CA GLU A 40 -5.03 4.36 -3.98
C GLU A 40 -4.33 3.64 -5.15
N GLN A 41 -4.21 4.29 -6.32
CA GLN A 41 -3.51 3.74 -7.47
C GLN A 41 -2.04 3.46 -7.17
N GLN A 42 -1.38 4.33 -6.41
CA GLN A 42 0.01 4.13 -6.01
C GLN A 42 0.17 2.97 -5.04
N ILE A 43 -0.70 2.85 -4.04
CA ILE A 43 -0.72 1.70 -3.13
C ILE A 43 -0.86 0.39 -3.94
N LYS A 44 -1.81 0.34 -4.88
CA LYS A 44 -2.01 -0.83 -5.75
C LYS A 44 -0.76 -1.13 -6.59
N ALA A 45 -0.13 -0.11 -7.16
CA ALA A 45 1.07 -0.26 -7.97
C ALA A 45 2.26 -0.79 -7.15
N GLU A 46 2.48 -0.26 -5.94
CA GLU A 46 3.54 -0.73 -5.04
C GLU A 46 3.31 -2.18 -4.60
N MET A 47 2.07 -2.52 -4.24
CA MET A 47 1.70 -3.89 -3.89
C MET A 47 1.90 -4.86 -5.05
N ALA A 48 1.52 -4.45 -6.27
CA ALA A 48 1.73 -5.25 -7.47
C ALA A 48 3.24 -5.44 -7.75
N LEU A 49 4.03 -4.38 -7.65
CA LEU A 49 5.49 -4.43 -7.80
C LEU A 49 6.12 -5.40 -6.80
N ARG A 50 5.71 -5.33 -5.53
CA ARG A 50 6.19 -6.26 -4.50
C ARG A 50 5.79 -7.71 -4.80
N ARG A 51 4.56 -7.94 -5.25
CA ARG A 51 4.11 -9.28 -5.65
C ARG A 51 4.98 -9.83 -6.79
N MET A 52 5.31 -9.01 -7.79
CA MET A 52 6.18 -9.41 -8.89
C MET A 52 7.61 -9.70 -8.43
N ALA A 53 8.15 -8.87 -7.53
CA ALA A 53 9.55 -8.98 -7.10
C ALA A 53 9.81 -10.10 -6.08
N CYS A 54 8.89 -10.31 -5.14
CA CYS A 54 9.11 -11.20 -3.99
C CYS A 54 8.17 -12.42 -3.96
N GLY A 55 7.22 -12.52 -4.91
CA GLY A 55 6.03 -13.32 -4.70
C GLY A 55 5.13 -12.71 -3.62
N GLY A 56 3.88 -13.16 -3.53
CA GLY A 56 2.95 -12.61 -2.55
C GLY A 56 1.79 -13.56 -2.27
N PRO A 57 1.22 -13.53 -1.06
CA PRO A 57 0.08 -14.36 -0.74
C PRO A 57 -1.11 -13.93 -1.58
N GLU A 58 -1.65 -14.86 -2.36
CA GLU A 58 -2.83 -14.62 -3.20
C GLU A 58 -4.06 -14.50 -2.31
N LEU A 59 -4.85 -13.45 -2.54
CA LEU A 59 -6.26 -13.50 -2.16
C LEU A 59 -6.91 -14.55 -3.07
N PRO A 60 -7.65 -15.53 -2.52
CA PRO A 60 -8.49 -16.40 -3.34
C PRO A 60 -9.48 -15.59 -4.17
#